data_AF-A0A7I8J8M2-F1
#
_entry.id   AF-A0A7I8J8M2-F1
#
_cell.length_a   1.000
_cell.length_b   1.000
_cell.length_c   1.000
_cell.angle_alpha   90.00
_cell.angle_beta   90.00
_cell.angle_gamma   90.00
#
_symmetry.space_group_name_H-M   'P 1'
#
loop_
_entity.id
_entity.type
_entity.pdbx_description
1 polymer ?
#
loop_
_entity_poly.entity_id
_entity_poly.type
_entity_poly.pdbx_seq_one_letter_code
_entity_poly.pdbx_strand_id
1 'polypeptide(L)'
;MEPLWKLLYLLEPASLSLITTAVAVTFASACRALAHGKEMERNRTSLKRHYVGPVPSPHDTPCYHRLGLFTLLLLVPLCCYIKSQLGLMDPFVSRCCSKSFTRTQGILLLLCVGIVCAWLVSGHWLLNNVLGISICIAFVSHVRLPNIKICSLLLICLFVYDVFWVFFSEMFFGENVMVTVATQKASNPVHTVANSLSLPGLQLITKKLELPVKLVFPRNLMDAIFTSSDTMDYMMLGLGDMAIPGMLLALVLCFDHQKSREVASSVDASSSSRGQRYIYYAVSGYAIGLVSALAAGILTRSPQPALLYLVPLTLGPVVFLSWTRNELGELWEGPGSGSSDKVHFLDV
;
A
#
# COMPACT_ATOMS: atom_id res chain seq x y z
N MET A 1 -35.56 -8.82 8.48
CA MET A 1 -34.19 -9.13 8.00
C MET A 1 -34.12 -8.73 6.54
N GLU A 2 -33.05 -8.05 6.11
CA GLU A 2 -32.77 -7.84 4.68
C GLU A 2 -32.57 -9.21 4.00
N PRO A 3 -33.04 -9.41 2.75
CA PRO A 3 -32.96 -10.72 2.12
C PRO A 3 -31.54 -11.04 1.61
N LEU A 4 -31.08 -12.27 1.85
CA LEU A 4 -29.72 -12.73 1.50
C LEU A 4 -29.38 -12.62 0.00
N TRP A 5 -30.37 -12.52 -0.90
CA TRP A 5 -30.10 -12.26 -2.31
C TRP A 5 -29.37 -10.94 -2.55
N LYS A 6 -29.43 -9.97 -1.62
CA LYS A 6 -28.61 -8.74 -1.69
C LYS A 6 -27.10 -8.99 -1.63
N LEU A 7 -26.65 -10.16 -1.18
CA LEU A 7 -25.24 -10.57 -1.30
C LEU A 7 -24.84 -10.84 -2.77
N LEU A 8 -25.79 -10.99 -3.70
CA LEU A 8 -25.50 -11.06 -5.13
C LEU A 8 -24.96 -9.73 -5.69
N TYR A 9 -25.25 -8.59 -5.04
CA TYR A 9 -24.58 -7.31 -5.35
C TYR A 9 -23.06 -7.34 -5.06
N LEU A 10 -22.59 -8.29 -4.25
CA LEU A 10 -21.16 -8.50 -4.03
C LEU A 10 -20.48 -9.18 -5.23
N LEU A 11 -21.27 -9.81 -6.11
CA LEU A 11 -20.84 -10.45 -7.35
C LEU A 11 -20.92 -9.51 -8.57
N GLU A 12 -21.25 -8.23 -8.39
CA GLU A 12 -21.19 -7.22 -9.44
C GLU A 12 -19.76 -7.08 -10.01
N PRO A 13 -19.60 -6.74 -11.31
CA PRO A 13 -18.28 -6.54 -11.89
C PRO A 13 -17.50 -5.42 -11.20
N ALA A 14 -18.17 -4.42 -10.61
CA ALA A 14 -17.52 -3.34 -9.87
C ALA A 14 -16.97 -3.78 -8.51
N SER A 15 -17.71 -4.54 -7.70
CA SER A 15 -17.20 -5.07 -6.42
C SER A 15 -16.06 -6.06 -6.66
N LEU A 16 -16.21 -6.94 -7.66
CA LEU A 16 -15.13 -7.86 -8.05
C LEU A 16 -13.89 -7.12 -8.57
N SER A 17 -14.05 -6.07 -9.38
CA SER A 17 -12.94 -5.23 -9.86
C SER A 17 -12.26 -4.48 -8.71
N LEU A 18 -13.03 -3.94 -7.75
CA LEU A 18 -12.50 -3.27 -6.56
C LEU A 18 -11.75 -4.24 -5.65
N ILE A 19 -12.31 -5.42 -5.34
CA ILE A 19 -11.67 -6.45 -4.51
C ILE A 19 -10.38 -6.95 -5.17
N THR A 20 -10.42 -7.31 -6.45
CA THR A 20 -9.23 -7.80 -7.18
C THR A 20 -8.16 -6.72 -7.32
N THR A 21 -8.53 -5.47 -7.59
CA THR A 21 -7.57 -4.33 -7.59
C THR A 21 -6.95 -4.14 -6.22
N ALA A 22 -7.75 -4.15 -5.15
CA ALA A 22 -7.27 -3.98 -3.79
C ALA A 22 -6.27 -5.09 -3.39
N VAL A 23 -6.61 -6.36 -3.64
CA VAL A 23 -5.74 -7.53 -3.37
C VAL A 23 -4.46 -7.49 -4.23
N ALA A 24 -4.56 -7.15 -5.51
CA ALA A 24 -3.40 -7.04 -6.39
C ALA A 24 -2.45 -5.92 -5.95
N VAL A 25 -2.98 -4.77 -5.53
CA VAL A 25 -2.18 -3.61 -5.12
C VAL A 25 -1.55 -3.82 -3.73
N THR A 26 -2.25 -4.43 -2.76
CA THR A 26 -1.63 -4.78 -1.48
C THR A 26 -0.51 -5.81 -1.67
N PHE A 27 -0.73 -6.87 -2.45
CA PHE A 27 0.31 -7.86 -2.76
C PHE A 27 1.50 -7.25 -3.54
N ALA A 28 1.24 -6.40 -4.54
CA ALA A 28 2.29 -5.74 -5.32
C ALA A 28 3.11 -4.76 -4.47
N SER A 29 2.46 -4.01 -3.56
CA SER A 29 3.14 -3.10 -2.63
C SER A 29 4.02 -3.86 -1.63
N ALA A 30 3.55 -4.99 -1.10
CA ALA A 30 4.34 -5.89 -0.27
C ALA A 30 5.56 -6.46 -1.01
N CYS A 31 5.38 -6.91 -2.26
CA CYS A 31 6.47 -7.36 -3.13
C CYS A 31 7.52 -6.25 -3.37
N ARG A 32 7.07 -5.01 -3.63
CA ARG A 32 7.96 -3.85 -3.79
C ARG A 32 8.70 -3.53 -2.50
N ALA A 33 8.02 -3.56 -1.35
CA ALA A 33 8.61 -3.31 -0.04
C ALA A 33 9.67 -4.36 0.33
N LEU A 34 9.48 -5.64 -0.03
CA LEU A 34 10.51 -6.68 0.07
C LEU A 34 11.69 -6.39 -0.88
N ALA A 35 11.43 -6.12 -2.17
CA ALA A 35 12.48 -5.89 -3.16
C ALA A 35 13.41 -4.71 -2.75
N HIS A 36 12.83 -3.61 -2.28
CA HIS A 36 13.58 -2.47 -1.75
C HIS A 36 14.42 -2.84 -0.51
N GLY A 37 13.91 -3.72 0.36
CA GLY A 37 14.66 -4.28 1.49
C GLY A 37 15.88 -5.09 1.07
N LYS A 38 15.73 -5.99 0.08
CA LYS A 38 16.84 -6.79 -0.45
C LYS A 38 17.94 -5.91 -1.06
N GLU A 39 17.57 -4.84 -1.76
CA GLU A 39 18.54 -3.93 -2.38
C GLU A 39 19.27 -3.08 -1.32
N MET A 40 18.58 -2.63 -0.25
CA MET A 40 19.23 -1.99 0.90
C MET A 40 20.19 -2.94 1.63
N GLU A 41 19.82 -4.21 1.82
CA GLU A 41 20.72 -5.24 2.36
C GLU A 41 21.94 -5.48 1.46
N ARG A 42 21.73 -5.60 0.15
CA ARG A 42 22.79 -5.83 -0.85
C ARG A 42 23.80 -4.70 -0.84
N ASN A 43 23.34 -3.44 -0.83
CA ASN A 43 24.23 -2.29 -0.77
C ASN A 43 24.99 -2.23 0.57
N ARG A 44 24.36 -2.63 1.69
CA ARG A 44 25.04 -2.81 2.98
C ARG A 44 26.15 -3.89 2.93
N THR A 45 25.94 -5.02 2.25
CA THR A 45 27.00 -6.06 2.12
C THR A 45 28.08 -5.70 1.10
N SER A 46 27.79 -4.87 0.10
CA SER A 46 28.80 -4.30 -0.80
C SER A 46 29.66 -3.26 -0.07
N LEU A 47 29.04 -2.36 0.71
CA LEU A 47 29.77 -1.38 1.52
C LEU A 47 30.70 -2.07 2.54
N LYS A 48 30.21 -3.07 3.28
CA LYS A 48 31.02 -3.89 4.20
C LYS A 48 32.18 -4.65 3.53
N ARG A 49 32.13 -4.90 2.21
CA ARG A 49 33.24 -5.55 1.47
C ARG A 49 34.26 -4.55 0.91
N HIS A 50 33.92 -3.26 0.82
CA HIS A 50 34.84 -2.21 0.37
C HIS A 50 35.43 -1.37 1.52
N TYR A 51 34.84 -1.40 2.72
CA TYR A 51 35.35 -0.68 3.90
C TYR A 51 35.84 -1.65 4.98
N VAL A 52 37.16 -1.76 5.11
CA VAL A 52 37.82 -2.36 6.29
C VAL A 52 38.07 -1.23 7.29
N GLY A 53 37.07 -0.90 8.09
CA GLY A 53 37.10 0.19 9.06
C GLY A 53 35.80 0.30 9.87
N PRO A 54 35.74 1.18 10.89
CA PRO A 54 34.53 1.39 11.66
C PRO A 54 33.38 1.87 10.75
N VAL A 55 32.21 1.25 10.91
CA VAL A 55 31.06 1.49 10.03
C VAL A 55 30.55 2.93 10.23
N PRO A 56 30.47 3.76 9.18
CA PRO A 56 29.93 5.12 9.30
C PRO A 56 28.47 5.06 9.75
N SER A 57 28.08 6.04 10.58
CA SER A 57 26.73 6.12 11.13
C SER A 57 25.69 6.35 10.00
N PRO A 58 24.43 5.90 10.17
CA PRO A 58 23.46 5.80 9.07
C PRO A 58 22.98 7.12 8.47
N HIS A 59 23.50 8.27 8.93
CA HIS A 59 23.18 9.59 8.40
C HIS A 59 23.90 9.89 7.08
N ASP A 60 25.12 9.37 6.87
CA ASP A 60 25.96 9.70 5.71
C ASP A 60 25.82 8.69 4.55
N THR A 61 24.60 8.44 4.11
CA THR A 61 24.31 7.68 2.87
C THR A 61 23.68 8.58 1.81
N PRO A 62 24.07 8.45 0.52
CA PRO A 62 23.80 9.49 -0.49
C PRO A 62 22.31 9.67 -0.82
N CYS A 63 21.75 10.82 -0.43
CA CYS A 63 20.33 11.16 -0.52
C CYS A 63 19.67 11.14 -1.92
N TYR A 64 20.43 10.95 -3.01
CA TYR A 64 19.85 10.90 -4.35
C TYR A 64 18.88 9.70 -4.53
N HIS A 65 18.97 8.61 -3.74
CA HIS A 65 17.97 7.51 -3.78
C HIS A 65 16.63 7.88 -3.10
N ARG A 66 16.64 8.71 -2.05
CA ARG A 66 15.46 8.96 -1.19
C ARG A 66 14.53 10.05 -1.75
N LEU A 67 15.02 10.92 -2.63
CA LEU A 67 14.24 12.04 -3.19
C LEU A 67 13.62 11.75 -4.57
N GLY A 68 14.16 10.80 -5.34
CA GLY A 68 13.63 10.39 -6.65
C GLY A 68 12.39 9.49 -6.60
N LEU A 69 11.73 9.37 -5.45
CA LEU A 69 10.74 8.30 -5.20
C LEU A 69 9.37 8.56 -5.86
N PHE A 70 8.83 9.77 -5.73
CA PHE A 70 7.46 10.09 -6.19
C PHE A 70 7.25 9.85 -7.69
N THR A 71 8.32 9.95 -8.48
CA THR A 71 8.32 9.74 -9.93
C THR A 71 8.48 8.29 -10.37
N LEU A 72 8.98 7.39 -9.50
CA LEU A 72 9.38 6.02 -9.87
C LEU A 72 8.32 4.94 -9.56
N LEU A 73 7.07 5.33 -9.31
CA LEU A 73 6.09 4.45 -8.69
C LEU A 73 5.35 3.53 -9.67
N LEU A 74 4.62 4.09 -10.64
CA LEU A 74 3.95 3.29 -11.68
C LEU A 74 4.85 2.94 -12.87
N LEU A 75 5.75 3.84 -13.28
CA LEU A 75 6.41 3.72 -14.57
C LEU A 75 7.66 2.84 -14.58
N VAL A 76 8.20 2.34 -13.47
CA VAL A 76 9.40 1.46 -13.54
C VAL A 76 9.10 0.14 -14.27
N PRO A 77 8.04 -0.63 -13.96
CA PRO A 77 7.69 -1.82 -14.75
C PRO A 77 7.37 -1.47 -16.21
N LEU A 78 6.61 -0.41 -16.45
CA LEU A 78 6.22 0.02 -17.80
C LEU A 78 7.42 0.49 -18.63
N CYS A 79 8.37 1.20 -18.01
CA CYS A 79 9.58 1.70 -18.66
C CYS A 79 10.63 0.60 -18.85
N CYS A 80 10.74 -0.38 -17.94
CA CYS A 80 11.52 -1.60 -18.20
C CYS A 80 10.91 -2.41 -19.36
N TYR A 81 9.58 -2.54 -19.42
CA TYR A 81 8.89 -3.21 -20.52
C TYR A 81 9.10 -2.48 -21.86
N ILE A 82 8.88 -1.16 -21.90
CA ILE A 82 9.10 -0.32 -23.09
C ILE A 82 10.59 -0.31 -23.48
N LYS A 83 11.53 -0.23 -22.54
CA LYS A 83 12.97 -0.27 -22.83
C LYS A 83 13.42 -1.64 -23.35
N SER A 84 12.82 -2.73 -22.87
CA SER A 84 13.03 -4.08 -23.39
C SER A 84 12.43 -4.30 -24.78
N GLN A 85 11.47 -3.48 -25.22
CA GLN A 85 10.88 -3.51 -26.56
C GLN A 85 11.56 -2.52 -27.54
N LEU A 86 12.07 -1.37 -27.08
CA LEU A 86 12.63 -0.32 -27.93
C LEU A 86 14.17 -0.30 -28.01
N GLY A 87 14.89 -1.07 -27.17
CA GLY A 87 16.35 -1.26 -27.29
C GLY A 87 17.21 0.00 -27.11
N LEU A 88 16.65 1.09 -26.58
CA LEU A 88 17.32 2.40 -26.49
C LEU A 88 18.51 2.38 -25.51
N MET A 89 19.72 2.55 -26.05
CA MET A 89 20.92 2.95 -25.29
C MET A 89 20.78 4.40 -24.80
N ASP A 90 21.24 4.69 -23.58
CA ASP A 90 21.21 6.05 -23.01
C ASP A 90 22.48 6.87 -23.37
N PRO A 91 22.39 7.91 -24.22
CA PRO A 91 23.45 8.90 -24.29
C PRO A 91 23.42 9.81 -23.06
N PHE A 92 24.47 9.76 -22.24
CA PHE A 92 24.67 10.66 -21.10
C PHE A 92 24.70 12.12 -21.58
N VAL A 93 23.91 13.00 -20.95
CA VAL A 93 23.90 14.44 -21.26
C VAL A 93 24.14 15.27 -20.00
N SER A 94 25.25 16.01 -20.05
CA SER A 94 25.73 17.00 -19.08
C SER A 94 26.16 16.48 -17.69
N ARG A 95 27.19 17.14 -17.15
CA ARG A 95 27.75 16.92 -15.81
C ARG A 95 27.94 18.27 -15.13
N CYS A 96 26.83 18.88 -14.72
CA CYS A 96 26.84 20.14 -13.97
C CYS A 96 26.13 19.93 -12.61
N CYS A 97 26.75 20.43 -11.53
CA CYS A 97 26.23 20.40 -10.15
C CYS A 97 25.88 19.02 -9.53
N SER A 98 26.92 18.22 -9.26
CA SER A 98 27.01 17.21 -8.17
C SER A 98 26.15 15.93 -8.24
N LYS A 99 24.94 15.92 -8.82
CA LYS A 99 24.17 14.68 -9.12
C LYS A 99 24.10 14.50 -10.64
N SER A 100 24.20 13.27 -11.15
CA SER A 100 23.97 12.98 -12.57
C SER A 100 22.48 12.84 -12.84
N PHE A 101 21.88 13.82 -13.51
CA PHE A 101 20.45 13.80 -13.88
C PHE A 101 20.27 13.09 -15.22
N THR A 102 19.59 11.94 -15.22
CA THR A 102 19.42 11.14 -16.45
C THR A 102 18.28 11.70 -17.31
N ARG A 103 18.41 11.74 -18.64
CA ARG A 103 17.34 12.23 -19.54
C ARG A 103 16.00 11.52 -19.30
N THR A 104 16.05 10.23 -19.02
CA THR A 104 14.92 9.37 -18.63
C THR A 104 14.23 9.84 -17.34
N GLN A 105 14.97 10.34 -16.34
CA GLN A 105 14.40 10.93 -15.12
C GLN A 105 13.65 12.24 -15.42
N GLY A 106 14.16 13.07 -16.33
CA GLY A 106 13.51 14.30 -16.77
C GLY A 106 12.19 14.06 -17.51
N ILE A 107 12.18 13.13 -18.47
CA ILE A 107 10.97 12.73 -19.20
C ILE A 107 9.92 12.16 -18.22
N LEU A 108 10.36 11.31 -17.29
CA LEU A 108 9.51 10.72 -16.27
C LEU A 108 8.90 11.78 -15.32
N LEU A 109 9.66 12.81 -14.94
CA LEU A 109 9.18 13.93 -14.13
C LEU A 109 8.10 14.74 -14.84
N LEU A 110 8.33 15.12 -16.10
CA LEU A 110 7.36 15.85 -16.90
C LEU A 110 6.06 15.04 -17.09
N LEU A 111 6.16 13.72 -17.29
CA LEU A 111 5.00 12.85 -17.44
C LEU A 111 4.21 12.70 -16.13
N CYS A 112 4.88 12.55 -14.98
CA CYS A 112 4.19 12.51 -13.68
C CYS A 112 3.50 13.84 -13.34
N VAL A 113 4.14 14.99 -13.61
CA VAL A 113 3.49 16.31 -13.47
C VAL A 113 2.30 16.42 -14.42
N GLY A 114 2.43 15.99 -15.67
CA GLY A 114 1.35 15.97 -16.65
C GLY A 114 0.13 15.16 -16.21
N ILE A 115 0.33 13.98 -15.61
CA ILE A 115 -0.76 13.15 -15.07
C ILE A 115 -1.48 13.85 -13.90
N VAL A 116 -0.74 14.49 -12.99
CA VAL A 116 -1.34 15.24 -11.87
C VAL A 116 -2.13 16.46 -12.38
N CYS A 117 -1.58 17.21 -13.34
CA CYS A 117 -2.29 18.33 -13.96
C CYS A 117 -3.55 17.87 -14.73
N ALA A 118 -3.49 16.76 -15.46
CA ALA A 118 -4.65 16.18 -16.15
C ALA A 118 -5.74 15.74 -15.16
N TRP A 119 -5.35 15.17 -14.00
CA TRP A 119 -6.30 14.83 -12.94
C TRP A 119 -6.95 16.08 -12.31
N LEU A 120 -6.16 17.12 -12.01
CA LEU A 120 -6.66 18.39 -11.45
C LEU A 120 -7.67 19.10 -12.39
N VAL A 121 -7.47 18.99 -13.71
CA VAL A 121 -8.37 19.59 -14.71
C VAL A 121 -9.59 18.70 -14.96
N SER A 122 -9.41 17.41 -15.25
CA SER A 122 -10.51 16.55 -15.72
C SER A 122 -11.31 15.86 -14.61
N GLY A 123 -10.75 15.66 -13.41
CA GLY A 123 -11.43 14.99 -12.30
C GLY A 123 -11.83 13.52 -12.53
N HIS A 124 -11.39 12.88 -13.63
CA HIS A 124 -11.79 11.52 -13.98
C HIS A 124 -11.47 10.48 -12.89
N TRP A 125 -12.45 9.62 -12.58
CA TRP A 125 -12.34 8.54 -11.61
C TRP A 125 -11.14 7.61 -11.86
N LEU A 126 -10.84 7.33 -13.13
CA LEU A 126 -9.70 6.49 -13.52
C LEU A 126 -8.36 7.13 -13.13
N LEU A 127 -8.17 8.42 -13.38
CA LEU A 127 -6.94 9.14 -12.99
C LEU A 127 -6.82 9.25 -11.47
N ASN A 128 -7.94 9.44 -10.76
CA ASN A 128 -7.98 9.41 -9.30
C ASN A 128 -7.49 8.04 -8.76
N ASN A 129 -7.98 6.94 -9.32
CA ASN A 129 -7.58 5.60 -8.92
C ASN A 129 -6.10 5.31 -9.23
N VAL A 130 -5.61 5.73 -10.40
CA VAL A 130 -4.19 5.61 -10.79
C VAL A 130 -3.28 6.36 -9.82
N LEU A 131 -3.66 7.57 -9.39
CA LEU A 131 -2.93 8.33 -8.37
C LEU A 131 -3.01 7.69 -6.98
N GLY A 132 -4.19 7.25 -6.55
CA GLY A 132 -4.38 6.56 -5.26
C GLY A 132 -3.56 5.27 -5.15
N ILE A 133 -3.55 4.45 -6.20
CA ILE A 133 -2.71 3.23 -6.26
C ILE A 133 -1.22 3.59 -6.17
N SER A 134 -0.79 4.66 -6.85
CA SER A 134 0.59 5.16 -6.77
C SER A 134 0.98 5.55 -5.34
N ILE A 135 0.11 6.30 -4.65
CA ILE A 135 0.31 6.77 -3.27
C ILE A 135 0.31 5.59 -2.29
N CYS A 136 -0.59 4.61 -2.46
CA CYS A 136 -0.65 3.40 -1.64
C CYS A 136 0.65 2.58 -1.74
N ILE A 137 1.12 2.33 -2.97
CA ILE A 137 2.37 1.59 -3.22
C ILE A 137 3.58 2.36 -2.68
N ALA A 138 3.58 3.70 -2.78
CA ALA A 138 4.63 4.54 -2.21
C ALA A 138 4.70 4.38 -0.70
N PHE A 139 3.58 4.61 -0.02
CA PHE A 139 3.45 4.57 1.44
C PHE A 139 3.93 3.23 2.01
N VAL A 140 3.40 2.10 1.52
CA VAL A 140 3.78 0.76 1.99
C VAL A 140 5.26 0.45 1.69
N SER A 141 5.82 0.94 0.58
CA SER A 141 7.24 0.74 0.29
C SER A 141 8.19 1.55 1.19
N HIS A 142 7.70 2.64 1.78
CA HIS A 142 8.47 3.55 2.64
C HIS A 142 8.26 3.31 4.14
N VAL A 143 7.04 3.02 4.58
CA VAL A 143 6.72 2.71 5.98
C VAL A 143 7.06 1.24 6.27
N ARG A 144 8.36 0.93 6.20
CA ARG A 144 8.91 -0.39 6.54
C ARG A 144 9.03 -0.49 8.06
N LEU A 145 8.02 -1.09 8.69
CA LEU A 145 8.08 -1.50 10.09
C LEU A 145 9.22 -2.52 10.29
N PRO A 146 9.91 -2.56 11.45
CA PRO A 146 11.01 -3.50 11.67
C PRO A 146 10.52 -4.89 12.11
N ASN A 147 9.55 -4.96 13.04
CA ASN A 147 9.10 -6.20 13.70
C ASN A 147 7.57 -6.33 13.63
N ILE A 148 7.03 -7.56 13.62
CA ILE A 148 5.57 -7.76 13.62
C ILE A 148 4.92 -7.23 14.89
N LYS A 149 5.60 -7.22 16.05
CA LYS A 149 5.12 -6.66 17.32
C LYS A 149 4.65 -5.20 17.20
N ILE A 150 5.31 -4.40 16.35
CA ILE A 150 4.93 -3.00 16.11
C ILE A 150 3.75 -2.91 15.13
N CYS A 151 3.69 -3.84 14.17
CA CYS A 151 2.56 -3.94 13.25
C CYS A 151 1.28 -4.41 13.95
N SER A 152 1.34 -5.43 14.80
CA SER A 152 0.21 -5.92 15.60
C SER A 152 -0.27 -4.87 16.59
N LEU A 153 0.65 -4.16 17.27
CA LEU A 153 0.30 -3.03 18.13
C LEU A 153 -0.42 -1.92 17.34
N LEU A 154 0.11 -1.50 16.20
CA LEU A 154 -0.51 -0.48 15.34
C LEU A 154 -1.90 -0.93 14.85
N LEU A 155 -2.03 -2.17 14.40
CA LEU A 155 -3.30 -2.77 13.95
C LEU A 155 -4.35 -2.82 15.08
N ILE A 156 -3.95 -3.20 16.30
CA ILE A 156 -4.85 -3.26 17.46
C ILE A 156 -5.26 -1.85 17.90
N CYS A 157 -4.32 -0.90 18.00
CA CYS A 157 -4.64 0.49 18.32
C CYS A 157 -5.59 1.10 17.31
N LEU A 158 -5.41 0.82 16.01
CA LEU A 158 -6.27 1.35 14.96
C LEU A 158 -7.64 0.65 14.90
N PHE A 159 -7.70 -0.65 15.18
CA PHE A 159 -8.97 -1.37 15.37
C PHE A 159 -9.80 -0.76 16.52
N VAL A 160 -9.17 -0.48 17.67
CA VAL A 160 -9.84 0.17 18.82
C VAL A 160 -10.27 1.60 18.46
N TYR A 161 -9.46 2.35 17.70
CA TYR A 161 -9.82 3.68 17.20
C TYR A 161 -11.06 3.65 16.28
N ASP A 162 -11.11 2.73 15.32
CA ASP A 162 -12.23 2.59 14.37
C ASP A 162 -13.53 2.18 15.10
N VAL A 163 -13.43 1.22 16.05
CA VAL A 163 -14.54 0.82 16.93
C VAL A 163 -15.04 1.99 17.81
N PHE A 164 -14.13 2.78 18.38
CA PHE A 164 -14.49 3.95 19.18
C PHE A 164 -15.23 5.01 18.36
N TRP A 165 -14.70 5.39 17.20
CA TRP A 165 -15.28 6.46 16.39
C TRP A 165 -16.60 6.08 15.71
N VAL A 166 -16.85 4.80 15.41
CA VAL A 166 -18.16 4.38 14.88
C VAL A 166 -19.19 4.16 15.98
N PHE A 167 -18.87 3.45 17.06
CA PHE A 167 -19.89 3.03 18.04
C PHE A 167 -20.00 3.89 19.30
N PHE A 168 -18.91 4.55 19.72
CA PHE A 168 -18.89 5.33 20.96
C PHE A 168 -19.02 6.84 20.71
N SER A 169 -18.73 7.33 19.50
CA SER A 169 -18.87 8.75 19.15
C SER A 169 -20.29 9.29 19.38
N GLU A 170 -21.32 8.55 18.96
CA GLU A 170 -22.72 8.94 19.16
C GLU A 170 -23.04 9.18 20.65
N MET A 171 -22.58 8.26 21.51
CA MET A 171 -22.89 8.26 22.94
C MET A 171 -22.20 9.39 23.72
N PHE A 172 -21.01 9.83 23.29
CA PHE A 172 -20.27 10.90 23.97
C PHE A 172 -20.49 12.30 23.39
N PHE A 173 -20.83 12.43 22.10
CA PHE A 173 -20.94 13.73 21.41
C PHE A 173 -22.35 14.05 20.89
N GLY A 174 -23.31 13.11 20.96
CA GLY A 174 -24.68 13.30 20.49
C GLY A 174 -24.86 13.26 18.96
N GLU A 175 -23.77 13.40 18.19
CA GLU A 175 -23.74 13.24 16.74
C GLU A 175 -22.64 12.29 16.28
N ASN A 176 -22.84 11.71 15.09
CA ASN A 176 -21.83 10.94 14.37
C ASN A 176 -20.74 11.85 13.79
N VAL A 177 -19.68 12.12 14.57
CA VAL A 177 -18.53 12.91 14.13
C VAL A 177 -17.92 12.35 12.83
N MET A 178 -17.94 11.03 12.63
CA MET A 178 -17.52 10.39 11.38
C MET A 178 -18.34 10.86 10.16
N VAL A 179 -19.66 11.04 10.30
CA VAL A 179 -20.55 11.54 9.24
C VAL A 179 -20.34 13.04 9.02
N THR A 180 -20.20 13.82 10.10
CA THR A 180 -19.93 15.26 10.03
C THR A 180 -18.57 15.54 9.35
N VAL A 181 -17.53 14.74 9.62
CA VAL A 181 -16.24 14.81 8.90
C VAL A 181 -16.37 14.32 7.45
N ALA A 182 -17.09 13.23 7.19
CA ALA A 182 -17.31 12.72 5.82
C ALA A 182 -18.11 13.68 4.92
N THR A 183 -18.90 14.59 5.49
CA THR A 183 -19.62 15.63 4.74
C THR A 183 -18.78 16.88 4.47
N GLN A 184 -17.63 17.09 5.13
CA GLN A 184 -16.69 18.17 4.81
C GLN A 184 -15.93 17.91 3.50
N LYS A 185 -16.59 18.17 2.37
CA LYS A 185 -16.00 18.03 1.04
C LYS A 185 -15.03 19.18 0.75
N ALA A 186 -13.75 18.84 0.56
CA ALA A 186 -12.71 19.79 0.21
C ALA A 186 -13.07 20.58 -1.06
N SER A 187 -12.93 21.90 -1.02
CA SER A 187 -13.06 22.76 -2.19
C SER A 187 -11.84 22.60 -3.11
N ASN A 188 -12.05 22.61 -4.43
CA ASN A 188 -10.97 22.48 -5.39
C ASN A 188 -10.01 23.68 -5.27
N PRO A 189 -8.70 23.49 -4.94
CA PRO A 189 -7.77 24.60 -4.76
C PRO A 189 -7.58 25.41 -6.05
N VAL A 190 -7.76 24.80 -7.23
CA VAL A 190 -7.75 25.50 -8.52
C VAL A 190 -8.88 26.53 -8.59
N HIS A 191 -10.06 26.24 -8.04
CA HIS A 191 -11.18 27.19 -7.99
C HIS A 191 -10.96 28.31 -6.97
N THR A 192 -10.31 28.02 -5.84
CA THR A 192 -9.91 29.06 -4.86
C THR A 192 -8.93 30.03 -5.51
N VAL A 193 -7.88 29.51 -6.16
CA VAL A 193 -6.89 30.32 -6.89
C VAL A 193 -7.51 31.05 -8.09
N ALA A 194 -8.43 30.43 -8.83
CA ALA A 194 -9.14 31.07 -9.94
C ALA A 194 -9.98 32.28 -9.47
N ASN A 195 -10.66 32.17 -8.33
CA ASN A 195 -11.38 33.28 -7.73
C ASN A 195 -10.44 34.38 -7.23
N SER A 196 -9.28 34.02 -6.65
CA SER A 196 -8.25 34.99 -6.25
C SER A 196 -7.57 35.71 -7.41
N LEU A 197 -7.59 35.13 -8.63
CA LEU A 197 -6.99 35.70 -9.84
C LEU A 197 -8.01 36.26 -10.84
N SER A 198 -9.32 36.15 -10.56
CA SER A 198 -10.42 36.66 -11.41
C SER A 198 -10.37 36.23 -12.89
N LEU A 199 -9.83 35.03 -13.17
CA LEU A 199 -9.63 34.54 -14.55
C LEU A 199 -10.93 34.00 -15.17
N PRO A 200 -11.49 34.64 -16.21
CA PRO A 200 -12.70 34.15 -16.88
C PRO A 200 -12.42 32.83 -17.61
N GLY A 201 -13.36 31.89 -17.50
CA GLY A 201 -13.28 30.55 -18.11
C GLY A 201 -12.88 29.42 -17.15
N LEU A 202 -12.05 29.68 -16.14
CA LEU A 202 -11.56 28.61 -15.24
C LEU A 202 -12.63 28.11 -14.23
N GLN A 203 -13.70 28.88 -13.98
CA GLN A 203 -14.80 28.51 -13.07
C GLN A 203 -15.69 27.34 -13.55
N LEU A 204 -15.54 26.91 -14.81
CA LEU A 204 -16.23 25.73 -15.36
C LEU A 204 -15.52 24.41 -14.97
N ILE A 205 -14.30 24.48 -14.42
CA ILE A 205 -13.50 23.31 -14.06
C ILE A 205 -13.93 22.78 -12.68
N THR A 206 -14.59 21.62 -12.69
CA THR A 206 -14.79 20.65 -11.58
C THR A 206 -14.81 21.24 -10.15
N LYS A 207 -15.97 21.77 -9.75
CA LYS A 207 -16.23 22.36 -8.41
C LYS A 207 -16.09 21.38 -7.22
N LYS A 208 -15.93 20.08 -7.47
CA LYS A 208 -15.78 19.02 -6.46
C LYS A 208 -14.71 18.05 -6.95
N LEU A 209 -13.51 18.10 -6.37
CA LEU A 209 -12.44 17.14 -6.63
C LEU A 209 -12.28 16.27 -5.38
N GLU A 210 -12.53 14.96 -5.51
CA GLU A 210 -12.29 14.05 -4.39
C GLU A 210 -10.79 13.75 -4.30
N LEU A 211 -10.23 13.79 -3.08
CA LEU A 211 -8.80 13.53 -2.87
C LEU A 211 -8.45 12.06 -3.23
N PRO A 212 -7.26 11.77 -3.77
CA PRO A 212 -6.82 10.43 -4.18
C PRO A 212 -6.40 9.55 -2.98
N VAL A 213 -7.15 9.66 -1.89
CA VAL A 213 -7.04 8.93 -0.62
C VAL A 213 -8.11 7.82 -0.54
N LYS A 214 -8.97 7.70 -1.56
CA LYS A 214 -9.91 6.60 -1.75
C LYS A 214 -9.92 6.14 -3.22
N LEU A 215 -10.09 4.83 -3.41
CA LEU A 215 -10.47 4.26 -4.70
C LEU A 215 -11.97 4.49 -4.91
N VAL A 216 -12.35 4.75 -6.16
CA VAL A 216 -13.72 5.05 -6.58
C VAL A 216 -14.03 4.24 -7.85
N PHE A 217 -14.94 3.28 -7.76
CA PHE A 217 -15.38 2.45 -8.88
C PHE A 217 -16.87 2.67 -9.16
N PRO A 218 -17.27 3.04 -10.39
CA PRO A 218 -18.69 3.11 -10.75
C PRO A 218 -19.29 1.70 -10.77
N ARG A 219 -20.51 1.53 -10.23
CA ARG A 219 -21.21 0.21 -10.22
C ARG A 219 -21.36 -0.39 -11.61
N ASN A 220 -21.80 0.43 -12.57
CA ASN A 220 -21.96 0.03 -13.96
C ASN A 220 -20.61 0.16 -14.69
N LEU A 221 -19.63 -0.70 -14.39
CA LEU A 221 -18.27 -0.59 -14.92
C LEU A 221 -18.22 -0.48 -16.46
N MET A 222 -19.07 -1.21 -17.19
CA MET A 222 -19.13 -1.15 -18.65
C MET A 222 -19.76 0.16 -19.16
N ASP A 223 -20.88 0.57 -18.55
CA ASP A 223 -21.56 1.82 -18.88
C ASP A 223 -20.62 3.02 -18.66
N ALA A 224 -19.97 3.10 -17.50
CA ALA A 224 -19.02 4.16 -17.18
C ALA A 224 -17.68 4.16 -17.99
N ILE A 225 -17.48 3.17 -18.88
CA ILE A 225 -16.39 3.13 -19.86
C ILE A 225 -16.85 3.60 -21.24
N PHE A 226 -18.13 3.40 -21.61
CA PHE A 226 -18.66 3.70 -22.95
C PHE A 226 -19.64 4.89 -23.00
N THR A 227 -20.26 5.24 -21.87
CA THR A 227 -21.39 6.18 -21.76
C THR A 227 -21.27 7.00 -20.46
N SER A 228 -20.87 8.26 -20.59
CA SER A 228 -20.68 9.18 -19.46
C SER A 228 -22.02 9.76 -18.95
N SER A 229 -22.84 8.92 -18.34
CA SER A 229 -24.15 9.28 -17.76
C SER A 229 -24.02 9.80 -16.33
N ASP A 230 -24.70 10.90 -15.99
CA ASP A 230 -24.53 11.62 -14.71
C ASP A 230 -25.00 10.89 -13.44
N THR A 231 -25.78 9.80 -13.56
CA THR A 231 -26.34 9.06 -12.42
C THR A 231 -25.53 7.80 -12.08
N MET A 232 -24.22 7.96 -11.86
CA MET A 232 -23.34 6.87 -11.42
C MET A 232 -23.29 6.75 -9.90
N ASP A 233 -23.83 5.65 -9.38
CA ASP A 233 -23.53 5.18 -8.02
C ASP A 233 -22.09 4.67 -7.97
N TYR A 234 -21.31 5.17 -7.01
CA TYR A 234 -19.90 4.82 -6.82
C TYR A 234 -19.69 3.94 -5.60
N MET A 235 -18.98 2.83 -5.78
CA MET A 235 -18.39 2.06 -4.68
C MET A 235 -17.03 2.66 -4.32
N MET A 236 -16.75 2.79 -3.02
CA MET A 236 -15.55 3.47 -2.51
C MET A 236 -14.78 2.57 -1.53
N LEU A 237 -13.46 2.65 -1.54
CA LEU A 237 -12.57 1.96 -0.58
C LEU A 237 -11.47 2.92 -0.12
N GLY A 238 -11.16 2.95 1.18
CA GLY A 238 -10.10 3.79 1.72
C GLY A 238 -8.71 3.29 1.34
N LEU A 239 -7.80 4.23 1.05
CA LEU A 239 -6.39 3.90 0.81
C LEU A 239 -5.72 3.31 2.06
N GLY A 240 -6.20 3.67 3.26
CA GLY A 240 -5.77 3.08 4.52
C GLY A 240 -6.10 1.58 4.61
N ASP A 241 -7.32 1.19 4.23
CA ASP A 241 -7.81 -0.20 4.26
C ASP A 241 -6.95 -1.15 3.43
N MET A 242 -6.25 -0.61 2.42
CA MET A 242 -5.25 -1.30 1.62
C MET A 242 -3.83 -1.17 2.22
N ALA A 243 -3.40 0.04 2.56
CA ALA A 243 -2.05 0.32 3.00
C ALA A 243 -1.67 -0.40 4.31
N ILE A 244 -2.62 -0.51 5.24
CA ILE A 244 -2.40 -1.09 6.56
C ILE A 244 -2.19 -2.62 6.49
N PRO A 245 -3.07 -3.42 5.85
CA PRO A 245 -2.78 -4.80 5.48
C PRO A 245 -1.55 -4.94 4.57
N GLY A 246 -1.31 -3.99 3.65
CA GLY A 246 -0.10 -3.98 2.80
C GLY A 246 1.21 -3.98 3.60
N MET A 247 1.29 -3.24 4.71
CA MET A 247 2.44 -3.26 5.62
C MET A 247 2.59 -4.60 6.35
N LEU A 248 1.48 -5.23 6.78
CA LEU A 248 1.51 -6.56 7.38
C LEU A 248 1.98 -7.62 6.38
N LEU A 249 1.43 -7.63 5.16
CA LEU A 249 1.85 -8.51 4.07
C LEU A 249 3.32 -8.30 3.71
N ALA A 250 3.83 -7.06 3.75
CA ALA A 250 5.25 -6.77 3.52
C ALA A 250 6.17 -7.43 4.56
N LEU A 251 5.81 -7.39 5.85
CA LEU A 251 6.54 -8.07 6.92
C LEU A 251 6.50 -9.59 6.77
N VAL A 252 5.30 -10.15 6.58
CA VAL A 252 5.08 -11.60 6.42
C VAL A 252 5.86 -12.13 5.22
N LEU A 253 5.86 -11.41 4.10
CA LEU A 253 6.63 -11.78 2.91
C LEU A 253 8.16 -11.63 3.10
N CYS A 254 8.63 -10.72 3.97
CA CYS A 254 10.03 -10.67 4.37
C CYS A 254 10.43 -11.89 5.21
N PHE A 255 9.59 -12.31 6.15
CA PHE A 255 9.82 -13.49 6.99
C PHE A 255 9.81 -14.79 6.16
N ASP A 256 8.78 -15.00 5.33
CA ASP A 256 8.70 -16.12 4.37
C ASP A 256 9.98 -16.23 3.52
N HIS A 257 10.53 -15.09 3.09
CA HIS A 257 11.75 -15.04 2.29
C HIS A 257 13.04 -15.32 3.08
N GLN A 258 13.12 -14.88 4.35
CA GLN A 258 14.28 -15.17 5.21
C GLN A 258 14.36 -16.66 5.51
N LYS A 259 13.26 -17.25 6.02
CA LYS A 259 13.15 -18.70 6.29
C LYS A 259 13.36 -19.55 5.03
N SER A 260 12.83 -19.11 3.89
CA SER A 260 13.07 -19.77 2.59
C SER A 260 14.53 -19.72 2.13
N ARG A 261 15.37 -18.80 2.63
CA ARG A 261 16.81 -18.74 2.29
C ARG A 261 17.64 -19.66 3.18
N GLU A 262 17.26 -19.80 4.45
CA GLU A 262 17.92 -20.69 5.41
C GLU A 262 17.71 -22.15 5.03
N VAL A 263 16.47 -22.56 4.77
CA VAL A 263 16.13 -23.92 4.28
C VAL A 263 16.78 -24.24 2.93
N ALA A 264 17.04 -23.22 2.10
CA ALA A 264 17.76 -23.39 0.83
C ALA A 264 19.30 -23.49 0.99
N SER A 265 19.84 -23.22 2.19
CA SER A 265 21.27 -23.35 2.49
C SER A 265 21.63 -24.67 3.21
N SER A 266 20.66 -25.30 3.88
CA SER A 266 20.75 -26.69 4.33
C SER A 266 20.54 -27.65 3.15
N VAL A 267 21.64 -28.10 2.53
CA VAL A 267 21.61 -29.01 1.37
C VAL A 267 21.32 -30.43 1.83
N ASP A 268 20.03 -30.80 1.89
CA ASP A 268 19.58 -32.18 1.68
C ASP A 268 18.12 -32.22 1.21
N ALA A 269 17.88 -32.80 0.03
CA ALA A 269 16.62 -32.64 -0.71
C ALA A 269 15.61 -33.80 -0.50
N SER A 270 15.11 -33.96 0.73
CA SER A 270 14.18 -35.05 1.12
C SER A 270 12.72 -34.59 1.30
N SER A 271 12.11 -34.12 0.21
CA SER A 271 10.66 -34.22 -0.09
C SER A 271 9.65 -34.13 1.08
N SER A 272 9.69 -33.09 1.91
CA SER A 272 8.64 -32.87 2.93
C SER A 272 8.24 -31.39 3.08
N SER A 273 6.94 -31.13 2.93
CA SER A 273 6.30 -29.82 2.90
C SER A 273 6.86 -28.84 1.84
N ARG A 274 6.06 -28.56 0.81
CA ARG A 274 6.30 -27.42 -0.10
C ARG A 274 5.88 -26.14 0.64
N GLY A 275 6.73 -25.72 1.58
CA GLY A 275 6.44 -24.84 2.73
C GLY A 275 5.25 -23.90 2.54
N GLN A 276 4.20 -24.13 3.32
CA GLN A 276 2.98 -23.31 3.38
C GLN A 276 3.34 -21.88 3.84
N ARG A 277 3.65 -21.04 2.86
CA ARG A 277 4.07 -19.64 3.04
C ARG A 277 2.97 -18.84 3.74
N TYR A 278 3.33 -18.11 4.78
CA TYR A 278 2.41 -17.31 5.58
C TYR A 278 1.68 -16.26 4.73
N ILE A 279 2.32 -15.75 3.66
CA ILE A 279 1.72 -14.79 2.72
C ILE A 279 0.42 -15.29 2.09
N TYR A 280 0.25 -16.60 1.83
CA TYR A 280 -0.99 -17.09 1.21
C TYR A 280 -2.19 -16.98 2.17
N TYR A 281 -1.97 -17.20 3.47
CA TYR A 281 -2.98 -17.04 4.51
C TYR A 281 -3.27 -15.57 4.81
N ALA A 282 -2.24 -14.71 4.77
CA ALA A 282 -2.41 -13.26 4.91
C ALA A 282 -3.19 -12.64 3.74
N VAL A 283 -2.91 -13.08 2.50
CA VAL A 283 -3.60 -12.62 1.28
C VAL A 283 -5.03 -13.15 1.21
N SER A 284 -5.28 -14.43 1.52
CA SER A 284 -6.65 -14.97 1.55
C SER A 284 -7.47 -14.36 2.69
N GLY A 285 -6.86 -14.18 3.86
CA GLY A 285 -7.45 -13.45 4.99
C GLY A 285 -7.82 -12.01 4.66
N TYR A 286 -6.97 -11.29 3.93
CA TYR A 286 -7.27 -9.95 3.41
C TYR A 286 -8.44 -9.95 2.44
N ALA A 287 -8.46 -10.87 1.47
CA ALA A 287 -9.55 -11.00 0.50
C ALA A 287 -10.89 -11.32 1.18
N ILE A 288 -10.90 -12.25 2.15
CA ILE A 288 -12.08 -12.60 2.94
C ILE A 288 -12.53 -11.42 3.80
N GLY A 289 -11.61 -10.71 4.46
CA GLY A 289 -11.93 -9.52 5.27
C GLY A 289 -12.53 -8.38 4.44
N LEU A 290 -12.04 -8.16 3.22
CA LEU A 290 -12.58 -7.15 2.31
C LEU A 290 -13.97 -7.54 1.77
N VAL A 291 -14.17 -8.82 1.45
CA VAL A 291 -15.48 -9.42 1.15
C VAL A 291 -16.46 -9.23 2.31
N SER A 292 -16.04 -9.49 3.56
CA SER A 292 -16.86 -9.30 4.76
C SER A 292 -17.21 -7.83 5.00
N ALA A 293 -16.26 -6.91 4.89
CA ALA A 293 -16.50 -5.47 5.08
C ALA A 293 -17.52 -4.92 4.06
N LEU A 294 -17.35 -5.27 2.77
CA LEU A 294 -18.27 -4.85 1.71
C LEU A 294 -19.66 -5.49 1.86
N ALA A 295 -19.73 -6.78 2.22
CA ALA A 295 -21.00 -7.46 2.47
C ALA A 295 -21.76 -6.85 3.67
N ALA A 296 -21.06 -6.53 4.76
CA ALA A 296 -21.65 -5.94 5.94
C ALA A 296 -22.15 -4.50 5.71
N GLY A 297 -21.38 -3.67 4.98
CA GLY A 297 -21.81 -2.33 4.58
C GLY A 297 -23.02 -2.33 3.64
N ILE A 298 -23.10 -3.28 2.70
CA ILE A 298 -24.30 -3.46 1.84
C ILE A 298 -25.52 -3.89 2.67
N LEU A 299 -25.33 -4.76 3.67
CA LEU A 299 -26.40 -5.34 4.48
C LEU A 299 -26.96 -4.39 5.55
N THR A 300 -26.11 -3.55 6.16
CA THR A 300 -26.50 -2.66 7.26
C THR A 300 -26.90 -1.26 6.80
N ARG A 301 -26.40 -0.80 5.65
CA ARG A 301 -26.61 0.56 5.11
C ARG A 301 -26.14 1.71 6.02
N SER A 302 -25.47 1.41 7.14
CA SER A 302 -24.79 2.37 7.99
C SER A 302 -23.29 2.45 7.63
N PRO A 303 -22.58 3.54 7.97
CA PRO A 303 -21.13 3.51 7.98
C PRO A 303 -20.66 2.45 8.98
N GLN A 304 -19.76 1.56 8.54
CA GLN A 304 -19.19 0.52 9.39
C GLN A 304 -17.66 0.57 9.37
N PRO A 305 -17.00 0.19 10.49
CA PRO A 305 -15.55 0.17 10.59
C PRO A 305 -14.99 -0.93 9.68
N ALA A 306 -14.36 -0.56 8.56
CA ALA A 306 -13.79 -1.54 7.62
C ALA A 306 -12.67 -2.37 8.28
N LEU A 307 -11.93 -1.76 9.22
CA LEU A 307 -10.84 -2.40 9.93
C LEU A 307 -11.32 -3.43 10.95
N LEU A 308 -12.57 -3.34 11.42
CA LEU A 308 -13.18 -4.36 12.29
C LEU A 308 -13.20 -5.74 11.62
N TYR A 309 -13.40 -5.79 10.30
CA TYR A 309 -13.36 -7.02 9.53
C TYR A 309 -11.94 -7.34 9.04
N LEU A 310 -11.23 -6.34 8.49
CA LEU A 310 -9.92 -6.53 7.88
C LEU A 310 -8.82 -6.93 8.89
N VAL A 311 -8.75 -6.31 10.06
CA VAL A 311 -7.68 -6.57 11.05
C VAL A 311 -7.69 -8.01 11.58
N PRO A 312 -8.80 -8.54 12.15
CA PRO A 312 -8.80 -9.91 12.67
C PRO A 312 -8.64 -10.95 11.57
N LEU A 313 -9.20 -10.72 10.37
CA LEU A 313 -9.10 -11.68 9.26
C LEU A 313 -7.74 -11.66 8.55
N THR A 314 -6.93 -10.60 8.68
CA THR A 314 -5.54 -10.57 8.17
C THR A 314 -4.51 -11.00 9.21
N LEU A 315 -4.59 -10.47 10.43
CA LEU A 315 -3.64 -10.74 11.50
C LEU A 315 -3.88 -12.10 12.16
N GLY A 316 -5.15 -12.49 12.34
CA GLY A 316 -5.55 -13.73 13.01
C GLY A 316 -4.94 -14.99 12.39
N PRO A 317 -5.07 -15.23 11.07
CA PRO A 317 -4.46 -16.41 10.42
C PRO A 317 -2.94 -16.46 10.55
N VAL A 318 -2.25 -15.31 10.52
CA VAL A 318 -0.79 -15.22 10.66
C VAL A 318 -0.35 -15.55 12.08
N VAL A 319 -1.00 -14.95 13.09
CA VAL A 319 -0.72 -15.22 14.51
C VAL A 319 -1.07 -16.66 14.89
N PHE A 320 -2.21 -17.18 14.43
CA PHE A 320 -2.62 -18.57 14.69
C PHE A 320 -1.66 -19.59 14.05
N LEU A 321 -1.25 -19.38 12.79
CA LEU A 321 -0.35 -20.30 12.11
C LEU A 321 1.08 -20.26 12.70
N SER A 322 1.57 -19.09 13.10
CA SER A 322 2.88 -18.97 13.77
C SER A 322 2.86 -19.50 15.21
N TRP A 323 1.73 -19.40 15.92
CA TRP A 323 1.51 -20.09 17.20
C TRP A 323 1.55 -21.61 17.03
N THR A 324 0.77 -22.18 16.11
CA THR A 324 0.70 -23.65 15.92
C THR A 324 2.02 -24.27 15.46
N ARG A 325 2.95 -23.47 14.92
CA ARG A 325 4.31 -23.88 14.54
C ARG A 325 5.39 -23.57 15.59
N ASN A 326 5.03 -22.88 16.68
CA ASN A 326 5.95 -22.30 17.68
C ASN A 326 6.96 -21.26 17.12
N GLU A 327 6.75 -20.78 15.89
CA GLU A 327 7.57 -19.75 15.23
C GLU A 327 7.18 -18.31 15.67
N LEU A 328 6.14 -18.17 16.51
CA LEU A 328 5.64 -16.87 16.95
C LEU A 328 6.71 -15.98 17.61
N GLY A 329 7.62 -16.54 18.41
CA GLY A 329 8.68 -15.76 19.07
C GLY A 329 9.67 -15.13 18.07
N GLU A 330 10.15 -15.93 17.12
CA GLU A 330 11.02 -15.53 16.00
C GLU A 330 10.38 -14.39 15.18
N LEU A 331 9.09 -14.52 14.88
CA LEU A 331 8.30 -13.52 14.16
C LEU A 331 8.01 -12.25 14.98
N TRP A 332 7.88 -12.37 16.31
CA TRP A 332 7.51 -11.30 17.24
C TRP A 332 8.68 -10.37 17.56
N GLU A 333 9.84 -10.94 17.87
CA GLU A 333 11.05 -10.19 18.20
C GLU A 333 11.86 -9.78 16.96
N GLY A 334 11.67 -10.50 15.85
CA GLY A 334 12.43 -10.29 14.61
C GLY A 334 13.84 -10.87 14.68
N PRO A 335 14.64 -10.71 13.60
CA PRO A 335 15.96 -11.32 13.49
C PRO A 335 17.02 -10.58 14.34
N GLY A 336 17.00 -10.77 15.67
CA GLY A 336 18.02 -10.16 16.55
C GLY A 336 17.85 -10.20 18.07
N SER A 337 17.48 -11.33 18.68
CA SER A 337 17.48 -11.47 20.17
C SER A 337 17.73 -12.89 20.71
N GLY A 338 18.15 -13.85 19.88
CA GLY A 338 18.34 -15.26 20.26
C GLY A 338 19.73 -15.85 19.97
N SER A 339 20.27 -16.57 20.96
CA SER A 339 21.32 -17.62 20.85
C SER A 339 22.71 -17.31 20.24
N SER A 340 23.22 -16.06 20.26
CA SER A 340 24.62 -15.78 19.86
C SER A 340 25.50 -15.07 20.90
N ASP A 341 25.11 -15.02 22.19
CA ASP A 341 25.91 -14.41 23.27
C ASP A 341 26.13 -15.31 24.51
N LYS A 342 25.69 -16.58 24.48
CA LYS A 342 25.78 -17.50 25.64
C LYS A 342 26.98 -18.47 25.62
N VAL A 343 27.94 -18.28 24.71
CA VAL A 343 29.08 -19.20 24.52
C VAL A 343 30.43 -18.56 24.90
N HIS A 344 30.49 -17.25 25.11
CA HIS A 344 31.77 -16.52 25.35
C HIS A 344 31.89 -15.92 26.78
N PHE A 345 31.26 -16.55 27.77
CA PHE A 345 31.26 -16.06 29.17
C PHE A 345 31.51 -17.16 30.22
N LEU A 346 32.28 -18.20 29.84
CA LEU A 346 32.79 -19.24 30.75
C LEU A 346 34.31 -19.48 30.65
N ASP A 347 35.03 -18.70 29.83
CA ASP A 347 36.49 -18.71 29.71
C ASP A 347 37.05 -17.27 29.58
N VAL A 348 37.18 -16.56 30.72
CA VAL A 348 38.24 -15.58 31.08
C VAL A 348 38.30 -15.52 32.61
#